data_AF-A0A0Q8L7C5-F1
#
_entry.id   AF-A0A0Q8L7C5-F1
#
_cell.length_a   1.000
_cell.length_b   1.000
_cell.length_c   1.000
_cell.angle_alpha   90.00
_cell.angle_beta   90.00
_cell.angle_gamma   90.00
#
_symmetry.space_group_name_H-M   'P 1'
#
loop_
_entity.id
_entity.type
_entity.pdbx_description
1 polymer ?
#
loop_
_entity_poly.entity_id
_entity_poly.type
_entity_poly.pdbx_seq_one_letter_code
_entity_poly.pdbx_strand_id
1 'polypeptide(L)'
;MFWVFSWAVLALDAHSELVEFIFVSLIFSATALVKPHSLFFLPGVILYFAYLIRQGPEQAWAAKWLRVSTVFVAVAIAAKLALGFALAGRAGATLFGPTYGSYASGAVLNLDHYAELVKLAGINLAGHLLALSILYGTPLAAVLLSMWKHSIRHEAEEVSARIAFYTLAVFSTLVVVVALFSASIANMGPYETPFRLHMRYYNFAFPLFLIFMSSQINQREGNFTLYRLISAAPVFGLIIYAIFTAMRPYTPAFVDSPELRGISYQKNIFYFISAIGMLSLFIWVFSFKFGARVFLLIFAPLSAVIGTYFSSIDLRTNLNPNVFDEAGIFAHQYLKGHDTSRLVIMSSNPSGLFRSLFYVDDPQASIVLIPAGSPADLSKVRSDKEWLLLIGDHAPPPNSHFKLDLNGFSLFRLAGSDRIDFTRRSWPGTLARVRGLSGAEGWGTWSDGPMVTLEFVKPLPKKFVLHLTASAFGPNVGRPVSVHIGSQSATFALSKSVQEIAIPFENSEASTSISFSIPNPISPKELGLNEDRRKLGIGFRQLSVQEVTQ
;
A
#
# COMPACT_ATOMS: atom_id res chain seq x y z
N MET A 1 -1.29 1.22 23.69
CA MET A 1 0.07 1.57 24.14
C MET A 1 0.25 3.06 24.38
N PHE A 2 0.05 3.96 23.40
CA PHE A 2 0.22 5.43 23.61
C PHE A 2 -0.56 5.96 24.83
N TRP A 3 -1.85 5.63 24.96
CA TRP A 3 -2.66 6.10 26.10
C TRP A 3 -2.23 5.57 27.46
N VAL A 4 -1.72 4.35 27.53
CA VAL A 4 -1.12 3.79 28.76
C VAL A 4 0.14 4.55 29.12
N PHE A 5 0.97 4.86 28.11
CA PHE A 5 2.14 5.71 28.29
C PHE A 5 1.76 7.13 28.73
N SER A 6 0.81 7.78 28.08
CA SER A 6 0.35 9.13 28.44
C SER A 6 -0.21 9.17 29.86
N TRP A 7 -0.99 8.17 30.26
CA TRP A 7 -1.47 8.05 31.63
C TRP A 7 -0.32 7.91 32.62
N ALA A 8 0.64 7.01 32.36
CA ALA A 8 1.78 6.80 33.24
C ALA A 8 2.69 8.03 33.34
N VAL A 9 2.87 8.77 32.24
CA VAL A 9 3.61 10.05 32.23
C VAL A 9 2.88 11.13 33.02
N LEU A 10 1.56 11.28 32.83
CA LEU A 10 0.76 12.29 33.53
C LEU A 10 0.56 11.97 35.01
N ALA A 11 0.76 10.72 35.42
CA ALA A 11 0.76 10.30 36.82
C ALA A 11 2.03 10.71 37.57
N LEU A 12 3.13 11.01 36.85
CA LEU A 12 4.34 11.53 37.46
C LEU A 12 4.11 12.94 38.02
N ASP A 13 4.85 13.27 39.07
CA ASP A 13 4.92 14.60 39.66
C ASP A 13 6.38 15.03 39.91
N ALA A 14 6.56 16.19 40.54
CA ALA A 14 7.89 16.72 40.83
C ALA A 14 8.67 15.90 41.89
N HIS A 15 7.95 15.12 42.70
CA HIS A 15 8.48 14.25 43.77
C HIS A 15 8.74 12.82 43.29
N SER A 16 8.29 12.46 42.08
CA SER A 16 8.49 11.13 41.52
C SER A 16 9.94 10.66 41.57
N GLU A 17 10.10 9.39 41.94
CA GLU A 17 11.39 8.74 42.09
C GLU A 17 11.90 8.20 40.74
N LEU A 18 13.22 7.99 40.65
CA LEU A 18 13.86 7.48 39.43
C LEU A 18 13.24 6.16 38.95
N VAL A 19 12.79 5.30 39.87
CA VAL A 19 12.15 4.01 39.56
C VAL A 19 10.86 4.19 38.76
N GLU A 20 10.07 5.23 39.05
CA GLU A 20 8.84 5.53 38.32
C GLU A 20 9.14 5.97 36.88
N PHE A 21 10.17 6.80 36.68
CA PHE A 21 10.64 7.14 35.32
C PHE A 21 11.16 5.91 34.57
N ILE A 22 11.86 4.99 35.24
CA ILE A 22 12.27 3.71 34.65
C ILE A 22 11.05 2.89 34.21
N PHE A 23 10.01 2.78 35.05
CA PHE A 23 8.78 2.10 34.69
C PHE A 23 8.12 2.72 33.46
N VAL A 24 8.00 4.06 33.42
CA VAL A 24 7.46 4.79 32.27
C VAL A 24 8.32 4.59 31.02
N SER A 25 9.64 4.45 31.16
CA SER A 25 10.56 4.17 30.04
C SER A 25 10.37 2.78 29.43
N LEU A 26 10.00 1.78 30.24
CA LEU A 26 9.67 0.44 29.75
C LEU A 26 8.35 0.45 28.95
N ILE A 27 7.35 1.20 29.42
CA ILE A 27 6.10 1.40 28.66
C ILE A 27 6.38 2.13 27.34
N PHE A 28 7.21 3.17 27.38
CA PHE A 28 7.64 3.89 26.18
C PHE A 28 8.35 2.97 25.19
N SER A 29 9.27 2.12 25.68
CA SER A 29 9.95 1.12 24.86
C SER A 29 8.97 0.21 24.14
N ALA A 30 7.95 -0.28 24.86
CA ALA A 30 6.89 -1.10 24.27
C ALA A 30 6.06 -0.35 23.21
N THR A 31 5.86 0.97 23.33
CA THR A 31 5.27 1.77 22.24
C THR A 31 6.16 1.78 20.99
N ALA A 32 7.49 1.94 21.18
CA ALA A 32 8.48 2.01 20.11
C ALA A 32 8.78 0.66 19.43
N LEU A 33 8.40 -0.46 20.04
CA LEU A 33 8.40 -1.79 19.43
C LEU A 33 7.25 -1.96 18.44
N VAL A 34 6.05 -1.47 18.78
CA VAL A 34 4.87 -1.56 17.89
C VAL A 34 5.05 -0.67 16.68
N LYS A 35 5.48 0.58 16.89
CA LYS A 35 5.84 1.51 15.81
C LYS A 35 7.08 2.30 16.19
N PRO A 36 8.16 2.27 15.38
CA PRO A 36 9.38 3.03 15.68
C PRO A 36 9.14 4.55 15.74
N HIS A 37 8.07 5.04 15.10
CA HIS A 37 7.61 6.43 15.16
C HIS A 37 7.35 6.95 16.58
N SER A 38 7.14 6.08 17.57
CA SER A 38 7.04 6.54 18.96
C SER A 38 8.32 7.22 19.47
N LEU A 39 9.48 6.90 18.88
CA LEU A 39 10.73 7.60 19.15
C LEU A 39 10.67 9.09 18.75
N PHE A 40 9.78 9.45 17.82
CA PHE A 40 9.68 10.82 17.32
C PHE A 40 9.08 11.80 18.34
N PHE A 41 8.32 11.35 19.34
CA PHE A 41 7.83 12.22 20.41
C PHE A 41 8.70 12.18 21.68
N LEU A 42 9.83 11.46 21.66
CA LEU A 42 10.78 11.42 22.78
C LEU A 42 11.29 12.81 23.19
N PRO A 43 11.66 13.72 22.26
CA PRO A 43 12.02 15.10 22.65
C PRO A 43 10.91 15.80 23.44
N GLY A 44 9.64 15.63 23.04
CA GLY A 44 8.49 16.18 23.75
C GLY A 44 8.34 15.62 25.17
N VAL A 45 8.61 14.33 25.37
CA VAL A 45 8.61 13.69 26.70
C VAL A 45 9.72 14.26 27.58
N ILE A 46 10.93 14.42 27.04
CA ILE A 46 12.06 15.01 27.77
C ILE A 46 11.78 16.46 28.15
N LEU A 47 11.16 17.24 27.27
CA LEU A 47 10.71 18.61 27.55
C LEU A 47 9.64 18.62 28.66
N TYR A 48 8.71 17.67 28.65
CA TYR A 48 7.71 17.54 29.71
C TYR A 48 8.35 17.19 31.06
N PHE A 49 9.38 16.33 31.09
CA PHE A 49 10.12 16.07 32.33
C PHE A 49 10.83 17.32 32.86
N ALA A 50 11.38 18.17 31.98
CA ALA A 50 11.94 19.45 32.40
C ALA A 50 10.88 20.32 33.08
N TYR A 51 9.67 20.39 32.49
CA TYR A 51 8.55 21.12 33.06
C TYR A 51 8.14 20.58 34.44
N LEU A 52 7.96 19.27 34.58
CA LEU A 52 7.59 18.62 35.84
C LEU A 52 8.64 18.85 36.93
N ILE A 53 9.91 18.53 36.66
CA ILE A 53 10.99 18.58 37.65
C ILE A 53 11.25 20.02 38.10
N ARG A 54 11.10 21.00 37.20
CA ARG A 54 11.22 22.42 37.54
C ARG A 54 10.17 22.90 38.54
N GLN A 55 9.02 22.23 38.67
CA GLN A 55 8.03 22.56 39.71
C GLN A 55 8.44 22.09 41.11
N GLY A 56 9.45 21.22 41.22
CA GLY A 56 9.90 20.69 42.50
C GLY A 56 10.70 21.70 43.33
N PRO A 57 10.85 21.45 44.64
CA PRO A 57 11.60 22.32 45.55
C PRO A 57 13.12 22.27 45.34
N GLU A 58 13.62 21.39 44.47
CA GLU A 58 15.05 21.18 44.25
C GLU A 58 15.71 22.34 43.49
N GLN A 59 16.68 23.00 44.14
CA GLN A 59 17.48 24.06 43.51
C GLN A 59 18.27 23.58 42.28
N ALA A 60 18.69 22.29 42.28
CA ALA A 60 19.43 21.66 41.20
C ALA A 60 18.53 20.91 40.19
N TRP A 61 17.32 21.40 39.93
CA TRP A 61 16.33 20.77 39.04
C TRP A 61 16.90 20.37 37.67
N ALA A 62 17.85 21.14 37.11
CA ALA A 62 18.45 20.86 35.81
C ALA A 62 19.33 19.59 35.84
N ALA A 63 20.04 19.36 36.94
CA ALA A 63 20.85 18.16 37.13
C ALA A 63 19.97 16.92 37.34
N LYS A 64 18.88 17.04 38.12
CA LYS A 64 17.88 15.98 38.27
C LYS A 64 17.23 15.65 36.93
N TRP A 65 16.80 16.66 36.18
CA TRP A 65 16.24 16.50 34.84
C TRP A 65 17.21 15.77 33.90
N LEU A 66 18.47 16.22 33.82
CA LEU A 66 19.47 15.58 32.97
C LEU A 66 19.66 14.10 33.36
N ARG A 67 19.82 13.81 34.66
CA ARG A 67 19.94 12.43 35.16
C ARG A 67 18.74 11.57 34.79
N VAL A 68 17.54 12.04 35.07
CA VAL A 68 16.28 11.33 34.82
C VAL A 68 16.09 11.09 33.32
N SER A 69 16.28 12.11 32.49
CA SER A 69 16.15 11.99 31.04
C SER A 69 17.20 11.06 30.44
N THR A 70 18.46 11.12 30.89
CA THR A 70 19.50 10.19 30.44
C THR A 70 19.16 8.74 30.80
N VAL A 71 18.75 8.48 32.05
CA VAL A 71 18.34 7.13 32.48
C VAL A 71 17.12 6.66 31.69
N PHE A 72 16.11 7.50 31.53
CA PHE A 72 14.91 7.19 30.75
C PHE A 72 15.25 6.77 29.31
N VAL A 73 16.07 7.56 28.62
CA VAL A 73 16.48 7.28 27.23
C VAL A 73 17.32 6.00 27.15
N ALA A 74 18.27 5.82 28.07
CA ALA A 74 19.13 4.65 28.11
C ALA A 74 18.30 3.37 28.32
N VAL A 75 17.39 3.36 29.30
CA VAL A 75 16.52 2.22 29.57
C VAL A 75 15.55 1.98 28.41
N ALA A 76 14.93 3.02 27.85
CA ALA A 76 14.04 2.89 26.71
C ALA A 76 14.72 2.23 25.50
N ILE A 77 15.93 2.69 25.15
CA ILE A 77 16.74 2.13 24.06
C ILE A 77 17.19 0.71 24.37
N ALA A 78 17.73 0.47 25.57
CA ALA A 78 18.20 -0.86 25.97
C ALA A 78 17.05 -1.88 25.96
N ALA A 79 15.91 -1.54 26.56
CA ALA A 79 14.71 -2.37 26.54
C ALA A 79 14.21 -2.59 25.12
N LYS A 80 14.25 -1.57 24.25
CA LYS A 80 13.80 -1.71 22.87
C LYS A 80 14.67 -2.72 22.12
N LEU A 81 15.98 -2.57 22.22
CA LEU A 81 16.93 -3.44 21.53
C LEU A 81 16.89 -4.86 22.09
N ALA A 82 16.78 -5.01 23.42
CA ALA A 82 16.68 -6.32 24.07
C ALA A 82 15.39 -7.05 23.68
N LEU A 83 14.24 -6.38 23.76
CA LEU A 83 12.94 -6.96 23.39
C LEU A 83 12.85 -7.19 21.88
N GLY A 84 13.35 -6.27 21.06
CA GLY A 84 13.42 -6.43 19.61
C GLY A 84 14.28 -7.64 19.22
N PHE A 85 15.44 -7.80 19.87
CA PHE A 85 16.29 -8.97 19.68
C PHE A 85 15.62 -10.26 20.15
N ALA A 86 14.93 -10.25 21.29
CA ALA A 86 14.20 -11.42 21.79
C ALA A 86 13.07 -11.85 20.83
N LEU A 87 12.40 -10.90 20.17
CA LEU A 87 11.27 -11.17 19.27
C LEU A 87 11.70 -11.52 17.84
N ALA A 88 12.77 -10.92 17.32
CA ALA A 88 13.15 -11.01 15.90
C ALA A 88 14.66 -11.19 15.64
N GLY A 89 15.43 -11.57 16.67
CA GLY A 89 16.88 -11.76 16.57
C GLY A 89 17.61 -10.49 16.11
N ARG A 90 18.68 -10.65 15.31
CA ARG A 90 19.47 -9.52 14.80
C ARG A 90 18.64 -8.51 13.99
N ALA A 91 17.59 -8.95 13.30
CA ALA A 91 16.72 -8.06 12.53
C ALA A 91 15.91 -7.11 13.42
N GLY A 92 15.58 -7.54 14.64
CA GLY A 92 14.85 -6.72 15.62
C GLY A 92 15.74 -5.77 16.45
N ALA A 93 17.06 -5.96 16.43
CA ALA A 93 18.01 -5.12 17.15
C ALA A 93 18.29 -3.79 16.42
N THR A 94 17.24 -3.06 16.07
CA THR A 94 17.34 -1.78 15.33
C THR A 94 16.53 -0.68 16.01
N LEU A 95 16.99 0.57 15.90
CA LEU A 95 16.25 1.72 16.44
C LEU A 95 15.09 2.15 15.53
N PHE A 96 15.24 2.08 14.21
CA PHE A 96 14.22 2.56 13.29
C PHE A 96 13.76 1.51 12.26
N GLY A 97 14.31 0.30 12.30
CA GLY A 97 14.12 -0.70 11.25
C GLY A 97 14.91 -0.39 9.98
N PRO A 98 14.96 -1.34 9.02
CA PRO A 98 15.75 -1.20 7.80
C PRO A 98 15.30 -0.03 6.92
N THR A 99 13.98 0.18 6.76
CA THR A 99 13.42 1.22 5.87
C THR A 99 13.77 2.64 6.32
N TYR A 100 13.60 2.96 7.60
CA TYR A 100 13.93 4.29 8.11
C TYR A 100 15.43 4.45 8.34
N GLY A 101 16.14 3.36 8.66
CA GLY A 101 17.61 3.34 8.72
C GLY A 101 18.23 3.79 7.40
N SER A 102 17.73 3.29 6.26
CA SER A 102 18.25 3.68 4.94
C SER A 102 18.02 5.15 4.60
N TYR A 103 16.90 5.75 5.04
CA TYR A 103 16.64 7.18 4.84
C TYR A 103 17.56 8.05 5.73
N ALA A 104 17.84 7.61 6.96
CA ALA A 104 18.75 8.31 7.86
C ALA A 104 20.22 8.25 7.40
N SER A 105 20.65 7.14 6.80
CA SER A 105 22.03 6.96 6.32
C SER A 105 22.34 7.66 4.99
N GLY A 106 21.31 8.02 4.20
CA GLY A 106 21.46 8.68 2.91
C GLY A 106 21.73 10.19 2.98
N ALA A 107 21.84 10.75 4.19
CA ALA A 107 22.08 12.17 4.42
C ALA A 107 23.53 12.56 4.06
N VAL A 108 23.79 12.74 2.76
CA VAL A 108 25.02 13.36 2.26
C VAL A 108 25.07 14.81 2.78
N LEU A 109 26.24 15.23 3.29
CA LEU A 109 26.52 16.58 3.78
C LEU A 109 26.54 17.60 2.63
N ASN A 110 25.39 17.90 2.04
CA ASN A 110 25.23 18.98 1.05
C ASN A 110 24.32 20.07 1.63
N LEU A 111 24.86 21.28 1.78
CA LEU A 111 24.16 22.42 2.37
C LEU A 111 22.88 22.79 1.59
N ASP A 112 22.90 22.66 0.26
CA ASP A 112 21.77 22.97 -0.62
C ASP A 112 20.59 22.01 -0.37
N HIS A 113 20.90 20.74 -0.13
CA HIS A 113 19.90 19.72 0.19
C HIS A 113 19.19 20.02 1.53
N TYR A 114 19.94 20.45 2.55
CA TYR A 114 19.34 20.84 3.83
C TYR A 114 18.51 22.12 3.71
N ALA A 115 18.94 23.11 2.92
CA ALA A 115 18.18 24.33 2.69
C ALA A 115 16.84 24.03 1.99
N GLU A 116 16.85 23.16 0.98
CA GLU A 116 15.63 22.69 0.32
C GLU A 116 14.73 21.91 1.28
N LEU A 117 15.29 20.99 2.08
CA LEU A 117 14.54 20.21 3.06
C LEU A 117 13.85 21.11 4.08
N VAL A 118 14.53 22.12 4.62
CA VAL A 118 13.96 23.09 5.57
C VAL A 118 12.85 23.90 4.91
N LYS A 119 13.03 24.33 3.66
CA LYS A 119 11.99 25.05 2.90
C LYS A 119 10.74 24.19 2.71
N LEU A 120 10.90 22.95 2.24
CA LEU A 120 9.78 22.02 2.02
C LEU A 120 9.09 21.65 3.35
N ALA A 121 9.87 21.44 4.41
CA ALA A 121 9.34 21.17 5.74
C ALA A 121 8.56 22.39 6.28
N GLY A 122 9.02 23.61 6.04
CA GLY A 122 8.31 24.85 6.40
C GLY A 122 6.96 24.97 5.69
N ILE A 123 6.91 24.66 4.39
CA ILE A 123 5.65 24.59 3.62
C ILE A 123 4.71 23.54 4.24
N ASN A 124 5.20 22.32 4.47
CA ASN A 124 4.38 21.24 5.01
C ASN A 124 3.88 21.55 6.45
N LEU A 125 4.76 22.12 7.28
CA LEU A 125 4.46 22.57 8.64
C LEU A 125 3.33 23.60 8.65
N ALA A 126 3.35 24.57 7.72
CA ALA A 126 2.27 25.54 7.59
C ALA A 126 0.92 24.86 7.33
N GLY A 127 0.88 23.85 6.45
CA GLY A 127 -0.33 23.06 6.20
C GLY A 127 -0.82 22.30 7.43
N HIS A 128 0.08 21.72 8.22
CA HIS A 128 -0.27 21.07 9.48
C HIS A 128 -0.84 22.06 10.52
N LEU A 129 -0.28 23.27 10.62
CA LEU A 129 -0.78 24.32 11.52
C LEU A 129 -2.17 24.81 11.11
N LEU A 130 -2.43 24.95 9.80
CA LEU A 130 -3.77 25.27 9.28
C LEU A 130 -4.77 24.15 9.62
N ALA A 131 -4.41 22.89 9.36
CA ALA A 131 -5.25 21.73 9.64
C ALA A 131 -5.59 21.62 11.14
N LEU A 132 -4.60 21.77 12.02
CA LEU A 132 -4.80 21.77 13.48
C LEU A 132 -5.64 22.95 13.95
N SER A 133 -5.50 24.12 13.34
CA SER A 133 -6.30 25.30 13.70
C SER A 133 -7.77 25.11 13.32
N ILE A 134 -8.05 24.49 12.15
CA ILE A 134 -9.40 24.16 11.72
C ILE A 134 -10.04 23.10 12.62
N LEU A 135 -9.31 22.03 12.96
CA LEU A 135 -9.86 20.90 13.73
C LEU A 135 -9.86 21.14 15.25
N TYR A 136 -8.92 21.92 15.78
CA TYR A 136 -8.68 22.05 17.21
C TYR A 136 -8.35 23.50 17.62
N GLY A 137 -8.89 24.50 16.90
CA GLY A 137 -8.59 25.92 17.15
C GLY A 137 -8.87 26.39 18.57
N THR A 138 -10.05 26.07 19.13
CA THR A 138 -10.38 26.38 20.54
C THR A 138 -9.40 25.73 21.53
N PRO A 139 -9.16 24.40 21.49
CA PRO A 139 -8.11 23.76 22.27
C PRO A 139 -6.72 24.37 22.12
N LEU A 140 -6.31 24.72 20.90
CA LEU A 140 -4.98 25.24 20.63
C LEU A 140 -4.78 26.60 21.33
N ALA A 141 -5.74 27.51 21.21
CA ALA A 141 -5.71 28.79 21.92
C ALA A 141 -5.71 28.59 23.45
N ALA A 142 -6.51 27.64 23.94
CA ALA A 142 -6.59 27.32 25.35
C ALA A 142 -5.28 26.75 25.91
N VAL A 143 -4.57 25.91 25.15
CA VAL A 143 -3.24 25.37 25.54
C VAL A 143 -2.22 26.51 25.60
N LEU A 144 -2.20 27.39 24.59
CA LEU A 144 -1.31 28.55 24.56
C LEU A 144 -1.54 29.48 25.76
N LEU A 145 -2.80 29.72 26.13
CA LEU A 145 -3.14 30.50 27.33
C LEU A 145 -2.65 29.82 28.61
N SER A 146 -2.82 28.50 28.74
CA SER A 146 -2.37 27.75 29.92
C SER A 146 -0.86 27.88 30.13
N MET A 147 -0.07 27.82 29.06
CA MET A 147 1.38 28.04 29.11
C MET A 147 1.73 29.44 29.60
N TRP A 148 1.01 30.45 29.12
CA TRP A 148 1.31 31.83 29.48
C TRP A 148 0.91 32.14 30.92
N LYS A 149 -0.24 31.64 31.38
CA LYS A 149 -0.67 31.77 32.78
C LYS A 149 0.36 31.19 33.73
N HIS A 150 0.85 29.98 33.44
CA HIS A 150 1.88 29.33 34.25
C HIS A 150 3.21 30.10 34.26
N SER A 151 3.55 30.79 33.17
CA SER A 151 4.77 31.60 33.11
C SER A 151 4.66 32.94 33.85
N ILE A 152 3.45 33.51 34.01
CA ILE A 152 3.22 34.81 34.66
C ILE A 152 2.91 34.65 36.15
N ARG A 153 2.06 33.67 36.49
CA ARG A 153 1.65 33.39 37.85
C ARG A 153 2.39 32.15 38.31
N HIS A 154 3.29 32.30 39.27
CA HIS A 154 3.80 31.19 40.08
C HIS A 154 2.68 30.62 40.97
N GLU A 155 1.52 30.28 40.39
CA GLU A 155 0.40 29.64 41.07
C GLU A 155 0.69 28.15 41.25
N ALA A 156 0.12 27.59 42.31
CA ALA A 156 0.25 26.18 42.65
C ALA A 156 -0.29 25.28 41.54
N GLU A 157 0.28 24.07 41.50
CA GLU A 157 0.17 23.11 40.42
C GLU A 157 -1.28 22.71 40.10
N GLU A 158 -1.77 23.13 38.94
CA GLU A 158 -3.08 22.71 38.43
C GLU A 158 -2.91 21.56 37.43
N VAL A 159 -3.59 20.43 37.65
CA VAL A 159 -3.57 19.25 36.76
C VAL A 159 -3.83 19.63 35.30
N SER A 160 -4.66 20.66 35.05
CA SER A 160 -4.93 21.18 33.70
C SER A 160 -3.66 21.71 33.00
N ALA A 161 -2.76 22.37 33.73
CA ALA A 161 -1.51 22.89 33.18
C ALA A 161 -0.54 21.77 32.80
N ARG A 162 -0.48 20.70 33.60
CA ARG A 162 0.30 19.49 33.26
C ARG A 162 -0.19 18.87 31.95
N ILE A 163 -1.51 18.72 31.79
CA ILE A 163 -2.12 18.18 30.57
C ILE A 163 -1.85 19.11 29.37
N ALA A 164 -1.96 20.43 29.56
CA ALA A 164 -1.68 21.41 28.51
C ALA A 164 -0.22 21.34 28.02
N PHE A 165 0.74 21.31 28.94
CA PHE A 165 2.16 21.22 28.59
C PHE A 165 2.47 19.91 27.88
N TYR A 166 1.98 18.79 28.41
CA TYR A 166 2.16 17.48 27.79
C TYR A 166 1.58 17.44 26.37
N THR A 167 0.36 17.98 26.19
CA THR A 167 -0.28 18.10 24.88
C THR A 167 0.59 18.93 23.92
N LEU A 168 1.04 20.11 24.34
CA LEU A 168 1.88 20.96 23.52
C LEU A 168 3.19 20.28 23.15
N ALA A 169 3.87 19.64 24.11
CA ALA A 169 5.15 18.99 23.89
C ALA A 169 5.06 17.80 22.92
N VAL A 170 3.99 17.00 23.02
CA VAL A 170 3.71 15.90 22.09
C VAL A 170 3.46 16.44 20.68
N PHE A 171 2.56 17.43 20.53
CA PHE A 171 2.21 17.96 19.21
C PHE A 171 3.34 18.76 18.57
N SER A 172 4.05 19.61 19.32
CA SER A 172 5.16 20.41 18.79
C SER A 172 6.26 19.53 18.22
N THR A 173 6.53 18.39 18.87
CA THR A 173 7.54 17.45 18.39
C THR A 173 7.02 16.65 17.20
N LEU A 174 5.84 16.02 17.33
CA LEU A 174 5.31 15.16 16.28
C LEU A 174 5.05 15.91 14.97
N VAL A 175 4.47 17.11 15.03
CA VAL A 175 4.14 17.88 13.84
C VAL A 175 5.43 18.32 13.11
N VAL A 176 6.45 18.75 13.85
CA VAL A 176 7.75 19.12 13.26
C VAL A 176 8.42 17.91 12.62
N VAL A 177 8.48 16.77 13.31
CA VAL A 177 9.10 15.55 12.76
C VAL A 177 8.33 15.04 11.54
N VAL A 178 6.99 15.09 11.56
CA VAL A 178 6.17 14.68 10.42
C VAL A 178 6.32 15.63 9.24
N ALA A 179 6.47 16.93 9.47
CA ALA A 179 6.75 17.89 8.41
C ALA A 179 8.12 17.64 7.76
N LEU A 180 9.15 17.38 8.58
CA LEU A 180 10.48 16.99 8.11
C LEU A 180 10.46 15.67 7.33
N PHE A 181 9.73 14.66 7.84
CA PHE A 181 9.55 13.38 7.15
C PHE A 181 8.87 13.57 5.79
N SER A 182 7.76 14.30 5.74
CA SER A 182 7.02 14.57 4.51
C SER A 182 7.88 15.30 3.48
N ALA A 183 8.72 16.23 3.92
CA ALA A 183 9.69 16.91 3.08
C ALA A 183 10.79 15.96 2.56
N SER A 184 11.28 15.03 3.40
CA SER A 184 12.35 14.08 3.03
C SER A 184 11.93 13.06 1.96
N ILE A 185 10.62 12.79 1.84
CA ILE A 185 10.07 11.88 0.83
C ILE A 185 9.37 12.61 -0.31
N ALA A 186 9.35 13.96 -0.30
CA ALA A 186 8.74 14.74 -1.36
C ALA A 186 9.39 14.40 -2.71
N ASN A 187 8.57 14.22 -3.74
CA ASN A 187 8.96 13.83 -5.10
C ASN A 187 9.53 12.41 -5.25
N MET A 188 9.58 11.60 -4.19
CA MET A 188 9.99 10.17 -4.28
C MET A 188 8.91 9.27 -4.88
N GLY A 189 7.70 9.79 -5.06
CA GLY A 189 6.58 9.06 -5.65
C GLY A 189 5.51 10.01 -6.17
N PRO A 190 4.57 9.49 -6.99
CA PRO A 190 3.55 10.30 -7.67
C PRO A 190 2.58 11.01 -6.73
N TYR A 191 2.46 10.54 -5.49
CA TYR A 191 1.61 11.14 -4.44
C TYR A 191 2.42 11.78 -3.31
N GLU A 192 3.75 11.65 -3.33
CA GLU A 192 4.60 12.24 -2.31
C GLU A 192 4.94 13.66 -2.72
N THR A 193 4.18 14.60 -2.17
CA THR A 193 4.33 16.04 -2.45
C THR A 193 4.53 16.79 -1.14
N PRO A 194 5.18 17.97 -1.16
CA PRO A 194 5.31 18.81 0.04
C PRO A 194 3.95 19.31 0.57
N PHE A 195 2.87 19.16 -0.20
CA PHE A 195 1.52 19.57 0.14
C PHE A 195 0.66 18.46 0.75
N ARG A 196 1.17 17.22 0.78
CA ARG A 196 0.50 16.09 1.44
C ARG A 196 0.72 16.15 2.94
N LEU A 197 -0.37 16.13 3.71
CA LEU A 197 -0.34 16.24 5.17
C LEU A 197 -0.46 14.86 5.82
N HIS A 198 0.66 14.29 6.27
CA HIS A 198 0.72 12.95 6.87
C HIS A 198 0.23 12.91 8.33
N MET A 199 -1.00 13.38 8.60
CA MET A 199 -1.52 13.53 9.96
C MET A 199 -1.70 12.20 10.73
N ARG A 200 -1.77 11.06 10.02
CA ARG A 200 -1.86 9.70 10.58
C ARG A 200 -0.73 9.35 11.56
N TYR A 201 0.37 10.10 11.51
CA TYR A 201 1.50 9.92 12.42
C TYR A 201 1.32 10.65 13.77
N TYR A 202 0.24 11.41 13.95
CA TYR A 202 -0.07 12.06 15.23
C TYR A 202 -1.56 12.16 15.56
N ASN A 203 -2.49 11.78 14.68
CA ASN A 203 -3.92 11.86 14.95
C ASN A 203 -4.36 11.05 16.18
N PHE A 204 -3.63 9.99 16.54
CA PHE A 204 -3.83 9.25 17.79
C PHE A 204 -3.72 10.12 19.06
N ALA A 205 -3.05 11.28 18.99
CA ALA A 205 -2.88 12.21 20.08
C ALA A 205 -4.00 13.27 20.17
N PHE A 206 -4.89 13.36 19.17
CA PHE A 206 -5.99 14.34 19.17
C PHE A 206 -6.89 14.33 20.42
N PRO A 207 -7.21 13.18 21.02
CA PRO A 207 -7.99 13.18 22.25
C PRO A 207 -7.33 13.93 23.43
N LEU A 208 -6.02 14.23 23.39
CA LEU A 208 -5.38 15.10 24.39
C LEU A 208 -6.00 16.51 24.38
N PHE A 209 -6.33 17.05 23.20
CA PHE A 209 -7.05 18.32 23.09
C PHE A 209 -8.44 18.24 23.70
N LEU A 210 -9.15 17.12 23.52
CA LEU A 210 -10.49 16.92 24.10
C LEU A 210 -10.43 16.81 25.63
N ILE A 211 -9.46 16.07 26.16
CA ILE A 211 -9.23 15.92 27.60
C ILE A 211 -8.89 17.27 28.21
N PHE A 212 -7.96 18.01 27.60
CA PHE A 212 -7.59 19.33 28.06
C PHE A 212 -8.78 20.30 28.05
N MET A 213 -9.55 20.36 26.97
CA MET A 213 -10.75 21.21 26.92
C MET A 213 -11.79 20.83 27.97
N SER A 214 -11.93 19.53 28.27
CA SER A 214 -12.86 19.06 29.31
C SER A 214 -12.45 19.55 30.69
N SER A 215 -11.14 19.69 30.96
CA SER A 215 -10.65 20.23 32.24
C SER A 215 -11.13 21.67 32.51
N GLN A 216 -11.38 22.46 31.46
CA GLN A 216 -11.83 23.85 31.58
C GLN A 216 -13.29 23.99 32.04
N ILE A 217 -14.15 22.99 31.85
CA ILE A 217 -15.58 23.11 32.20
C ILE A 217 -15.77 23.38 33.71
N ASN A 218 -14.88 22.82 34.54
CA ASN A 218 -14.97 22.89 35.99
C ASN A 218 -14.04 23.94 36.63
N GLN A 219 -13.22 24.64 35.84
CA GLN A 219 -12.31 25.67 36.36
C GLN A 219 -13.06 26.94 36.78
N ARG A 220 -12.49 27.74 37.68
CA ARG A 220 -13.08 29.04 38.05
C ARG A 220 -12.81 30.07 36.95
N GLU A 221 -13.83 30.85 36.61
CA GLU A 221 -13.69 31.92 35.61
C GLU A 221 -12.96 33.13 36.21
N GLY A 222 -11.72 33.36 35.77
CA GLY A 222 -10.95 34.57 36.10
C GLY A 222 -10.99 35.59 34.95
N ASN A 223 -10.73 36.87 35.27
CA ASN A 223 -10.77 37.95 34.28
C ASN A 223 -9.48 37.99 33.43
N PHE A 224 -9.44 37.16 32.37
CA PHE A 224 -8.28 37.00 31.47
C PHE A 224 -8.63 37.26 30.00
N THR A 225 -9.62 38.10 29.72
CA THR A 225 -10.12 38.33 28.35
C THR A 225 -9.04 38.81 27.38
N LEU A 226 -8.15 39.72 27.82
CA LEU A 226 -7.04 40.18 26.99
C LEU A 226 -6.09 39.05 26.60
N TYR A 227 -5.66 38.23 27.57
CA TYR A 227 -4.77 37.08 27.31
C TYR A 227 -5.44 36.01 26.45
N ARG A 228 -6.74 35.78 26.66
CA ARG A 228 -7.54 34.91 25.79
C ARG A 228 -7.52 35.43 24.34
N LEU A 229 -7.75 36.72 24.15
CA LEU A 229 -7.69 37.34 22.83
C LEU A 229 -6.31 37.18 22.18
N ILE A 230 -5.22 37.44 22.92
CA ILE A 230 -3.86 37.30 22.38
C ILE A 230 -3.57 35.82 22.01
N SER A 231 -4.00 34.86 22.83
CA SER A 231 -3.83 33.43 22.53
C SER A 231 -4.68 32.96 21.34
N ALA A 232 -5.87 33.55 21.15
CA ALA A 232 -6.80 33.19 20.09
C ALA A 232 -6.48 33.87 18.75
N ALA A 233 -5.92 35.08 18.76
CA ALA A 233 -5.62 35.88 17.57
C ALA A 233 -4.81 35.13 16.49
N PRO A 234 -3.66 34.47 16.80
CA PRO A 234 -2.91 33.74 15.77
C PRO A 234 -3.72 32.55 15.21
N VAL A 235 -4.50 31.88 16.07
CA VAL A 235 -5.35 30.75 15.66
C VAL A 235 -6.48 31.22 14.75
N PHE A 236 -7.12 32.36 15.07
CA PHE A 236 -8.10 33.00 14.18
C PHE A 236 -7.50 33.32 12.81
N GLY A 237 -6.31 33.92 12.77
CA GLY A 237 -5.61 34.23 11.53
C GLY A 237 -5.41 32.98 10.66
N LEU A 238 -4.98 31.87 11.26
CA LEU A 238 -4.81 30.59 10.57
C LEU A 238 -6.14 30.00 10.08
N ILE A 239 -7.20 30.03 10.89
CA ILE A 239 -8.55 29.57 10.49
C ILE A 239 -9.06 30.41 9.31
N ILE A 240 -8.98 31.74 9.39
CA ILE A 240 -9.43 32.65 8.34
C ILE A 240 -8.64 32.39 7.05
N TYR A 241 -7.32 32.22 7.15
CA TYR A 241 -6.48 31.90 6.00
C TYR A 241 -6.84 30.55 5.37
N ALA A 242 -7.07 29.52 6.19
CA ALA A 242 -7.51 28.20 5.73
C ALA A 242 -8.88 28.24 5.06
N ILE A 243 -9.83 29.03 5.59
CA ILE A 243 -11.14 29.28 4.97
C ILE A 243 -10.96 29.97 3.61
N PHE A 244 -10.23 31.07 3.57
CA PHE A 244 -10.03 31.86 2.36
C PHE A 244 -9.39 31.04 1.22
N THR A 245 -8.40 30.21 1.56
CA THR A 245 -7.69 29.36 0.60
C THR A 245 -8.37 28.01 0.34
N ALA A 246 -9.40 27.65 1.11
CA ALA A 246 -9.98 26.31 1.16
C ALA A 246 -8.92 25.21 1.27
N MET A 247 -7.92 25.44 2.13
CA MET A 247 -6.73 24.58 2.34
C MET A 247 -5.82 24.40 1.11
N ARG A 248 -6.01 25.10 -0.01
CA ARG A 248 -5.09 25.00 -1.16
C ARG A 248 -3.71 25.58 -0.81
N PRO A 249 -2.60 25.01 -1.33
CA PRO A 249 -2.52 23.86 -2.23
C PRO A 249 -2.49 22.48 -1.53
N TYR A 250 -2.69 22.42 -0.21
CA TYR A 250 -2.68 21.16 0.53
C TYR A 250 -3.80 20.22 0.09
N THR A 251 -3.50 18.93 0.04
CA THR A 251 -4.40 17.88 -0.45
C THR A 251 -4.70 16.88 0.68
N PRO A 252 -5.69 17.16 1.54
CA PRO A 252 -6.13 16.20 2.55
C PRO A 252 -6.50 14.86 1.90
N ALA A 253 -5.96 13.76 2.43
CA ALA A 253 -6.23 12.41 1.96
C ALA A 253 -6.87 11.59 3.08
N PHE A 254 -7.86 10.75 2.77
CA PHE A 254 -8.57 9.98 3.80
C PHE A 254 -7.65 9.00 4.54
N VAL A 255 -6.61 8.50 3.87
CA VAL A 255 -5.60 7.60 4.45
C VAL A 255 -4.68 8.29 5.46
N ASP A 256 -4.57 9.62 5.38
CA ASP A 256 -3.68 10.40 6.23
C ASP A 256 -4.44 11.21 7.29
N SER A 257 -5.65 11.68 6.98
CA SER A 257 -6.50 12.45 7.89
C SER A 257 -7.96 12.29 7.51
N PRO A 258 -8.65 11.23 7.94
CA PRO A 258 -10.09 11.07 7.69
C PRO A 258 -10.91 12.22 8.27
N GLU A 259 -10.44 12.82 9.37
CA GLU A 259 -11.07 13.97 10.01
C GLU A 259 -11.05 15.20 9.08
N LEU A 260 -9.86 15.61 8.61
CA LEU A 260 -9.73 16.78 7.73
C LEU A 260 -10.33 16.53 6.35
N ARG A 261 -10.05 15.35 5.75
CA ARG A 261 -10.54 14.98 4.43
C ARG A 261 -12.06 14.97 4.36
N GLY A 262 -12.71 14.45 5.40
CA GLY A 262 -14.16 14.34 5.44
C GLY A 262 -14.84 15.70 5.57
N ILE A 263 -14.34 16.60 6.43
CA ILE A 263 -14.89 17.97 6.51
C ILE A 263 -14.56 18.81 5.27
N SER A 264 -13.44 18.52 4.60
CA SER A 264 -13.03 19.19 3.36
C SER A 264 -13.62 18.55 2.09
N TYR A 265 -14.51 17.55 2.23
CA TYR A 265 -15.03 16.79 1.08
C TYR A 265 -15.87 17.66 0.14
N GLN A 266 -16.67 18.57 0.69
CA GLN A 266 -17.40 19.59 -0.05
C GLN A 266 -17.08 20.97 0.51
N LYS A 267 -16.93 21.96 -0.37
CA LYS A 267 -16.60 23.33 0.03
C LYS A 267 -17.61 23.92 1.02
N ASN A 268 -18.90 23.70 0.81
CA ASN A 268 -19.95 24.23 1.69
C ASN A 268 -19.86 23.65 3.11
N ILE A 269 -19.55 22.36 3.21
CA ILE A 269 -19.39 21.66 4.49
C ILE A 269 -18.13 22.14 5.20
N PHE A 270 -17.04 22.30 4.45
CA PHE A 270 -15.81 22.88 4.97
C PHE A 270 -16.04 24.26 5.58
N TYR A 271 -16.73 25.15 4.86
CA TYR A 271 -17.05 26.49 5.36
C TYR A 271 -17.97 26.46 6.57
N PHE A 272 -19.01 25.62 6.54
CA PHE A 272 -19.95 25.48 7.65
C PHE A 272 -19.24 25.00 8.94
N ILE A 273 -18.44 23.94 8.85
CA ILE A 273 -17.71 23.40 10.01
C ILE A 273 -16.66 24.39 10.51
N SER A 274 -15.92 25.02 9.60
CA SER A 274 -14.93 26.03 9.96
C SER A 274 -15.57 27.25 10.65
N ALA A 275 -16.77 27.66 10.22
CA ALA A 275 -17.52 28.74 10.87
C ALA A 275 -17.96 28.37 12.29
N ILE A 276 -18.41 27.13 12.53
CA ILE A 276 -18.74 26.65 13.88
C ILE A 276 -17.48 26.62 14.76
N GLY A 277 -16.35 26.14 14.24
CA GLY A 277 -15.08 26.13 14.97
C GLY A 277 -14.59 27.54 15.32
N MET A 278 -14.73 28.47 14.37
CA MET A 278 -14.41 29.89 14.57
C MET A 278 -15.34 30.55 15.60
N LEU A 279 -16.65 30.25 15.55
CA LEU A 279 -17.62 30.71 16.54
C LEU A 279 -17.32 30.16 17.94
N SER A 280 -16.94 28.89 18.04
CA SER A 280 -16.49 28.27 19.30
C SER A 280 -15.29 29.02 19.90
N LEU A 281 -14.28 29.31 19.09
CA LEU A 281 -13.10 30.08 19.52
C LEU A 281 -13.48 31.51 19.93
N PHE A 282 -14.39 32.15 19.19
CA PHE A 282 -14.89 33.50 19.51
C PHE A 282 -15.60 33.54 20.85
N ILE A 283 -16.54 32.62 21.07
CA ILE A 283 -17.25 32.49 22.34
C ILE A 283 -16.25 32.23 23.48
N TRP A 284 -15.26 31.37 23.25
CA TRP A 284 -14.24 31.02 24.25
C TRP A 284 -13.45 32.25 24.75
N VAL A 285 -13.18 33.22 23.87
CA VAL A 285 -12.50 34.48 24.25
C VAL A 285 -13.29 35.27 25.29
N PHE A 286 -14.63 35.23 25.26
CA PHE A 286 -15.48 35.96 26.21
C PHE A 286 -15.91 35.09 27.39
N SER A 287 -16.31 33.84 27.15
CA SER A 287 -16.58 32.83 28.18
C SER A 287 -15.90 31.52 27.81
N PHE A 288 -14.84 31.18 28.55
CA PHE A 288 -14.05 30.00 28.21
C PHE A 288 -14.82 28.71 28.51
N LYS A 289 -15.68 28.70 29.54
CA LYS A 289 -16.55 27.55 29.83
C LYS A 289 -17.54 27.31 28.72
N PHE A 290 -18.21 28.37 28.26
CA PHE A 290 -19.21 28.23 27.23
C PHE A 290 -18.57 27.88 25.88
N GLY A 291 -17.45 28.51 25.52
CA GLY A 291 -16.69 28.16 24.33
C GLY A 291 -16.17 26.71 24.37
N ALA A 292 -15.70 26.24 25.53
CA ALA A 292 -15.32 24.84 25.72
C ALA A 292 -16.50 23.87 25.50
N ARG A 293 -17.69 24.21 26.00
CA ARG A 293 -18.91 23.41 25.76
C ARG A 293 -19.32 23.42 24.29
N VAL A 294 -19.27 24.56 23.61
CA VAL A 294 -19.56 24.64 22.17
C VAL A 294 -18.57 23.77 21.39
N PHE A 295 -17.28 23.83 21.73
CA PHE A 295 -16.28 22.96 21.11
C PHE A 295 -16.59 21.46 21.33
N LEU A 296 -16.78 21.05 22.60
CA LEU A 296 -16.89 19.64 22.99
C LEU A 296 -18.24 19.01 22.63
N LEU A 297 -19.33 19.75 22.70
CA LEU A 297 -20.69 19.22 22.54
C LEU A 297 -21.29 19.50 21.16
N ILE A 298 -20.75 20.48 20.42
CA ILE A 298 -21.27 20.85 19.09
C ILE A 298 -20.20 20.60 18.03
N PHE A 299 -19.08 21.31 18.08
CA PHE A 299 -18.08 21.26 17.00
C PHE A 299 -17.46 19.86 16.85
N ALA A 300 -16.92 19.29 17.94
CA ALA A 300 -16.18 18.03 17.87
C ALA A 300 -17.07 16.84 17.45
N PRO A 301 -18.28 16.63 18.01
CA PRO A 301 -19.18 15.56 17.57
C PRO A 301 -19.64 15.75 16.13
N LEU A 302 -19.99 16.97 15.72
CA LEU A 302 -20.43 17.26 14.36
C LEU A 302 -19.32 17.03 13.34
N SER A 303 -18.10 17.50 13.64
CA SER A 303 -16.90 17.26 12.83
C SER A 303 -16.60 15.76 12.70
N ALA A 304 -16.71 15.00 13.80
CA ALA A 304 -16.50 13.55 13.78
C ALA A 304 -17.56 12.81 12.93
N VAL A 305 -18.84 13.16 13.07
CA VAL A 305 -19.94 12.54 12.30
C VAL A 305 -19.79 12.85 10.80
N ILE A 306 -19.57 14.11 10.44
CA ILE A 306 -19.36 14.52 9.04
C ILE A 306 -18.09 13.89 8.48
N GLY A 307 -16.99 13.94 9.24
CA GLY A 307 -15.72 13.33 8.88
C GLY A 307 -15.87 11.85 8.56
N THR A 308 -16.56 11.12 9.43
CA THR A 308 -16.85 9.69 9.26
C THR A 308 -17.77 9.42 8.07
N TYR A 309 -18.83 10.21 7.89
CA TYR A 309 -19.78 10.04 6.80
C TYR A 309 -19.10 10.17 5.42
N PHE A 310 -18.33 11.24 5.21
CA PHE A 310 -17.64 11.45 3.92
C PHE A 310 -16.45 10.53 3.72
N SER A 311 -15.72 10.18 4.77
CA SER A 311 -14.69 9.13 4.69
C SER A 311 -15.30 7.78 4.32
N SER A 312 -16.52 7.48 4.79
CA SER A 312 -17.25 6.27 4.43
C SER A 312 -17.68 6.25 2.97
N ILE A 313 -18.00 7.42 2.38
CA ILE A 313 -18.26 7.53 0.94
C ILE A 313 -17.00 7.19 0.15
N ASP A 314 -15.85 7.79 0.50
CA ASP A 314 -14.56 7.48 -0.14
C ASP A 314 -14.24 5.97 -0.03
N LEU A 315 -14.41 5.36 1.15
CA LEU A 315 -14.19 3.92 1.35
C LEU A 315 -15.14 3.06 0.50
N ARG A 316 -16.42 3.44 0.40
CA ARG A 316 -17.43 2.71 -0.37
C ARG A 316 -17.14 2.67 -1.87
N THR A 317 -16.40 3.64 -2.40
CA THR A 317 -15.94 3.60 -3.81
C THR A 317 -15.03 2.39 -4.11
N ASN A 318 -14.45 1.79 -3.07
CA ASN A 318 -13.57 0.62 -3.19
C ASN A 318 -14.26 -0.72 -2.83
N LEU A 319 -15.59 -0.73 -2.65
CA LEU A 319 -16.33 -1.98 -2.43
C LEU A 319 -16.42 -2.85 -3.68
N ASN A 320 -16.46 -2.21 -4.85
CA ASN A 320 -16.47 -2.90 -6.13
C ASN A 320 -15.07 -2.85 -6.74
N PRO A 321 -14.60 -3.97 -7.32
CA PRO A 321 -13.40 -3.98 -8.16
C PRO A 321 -13.50 -2.88 -9.22
N ASN A 322 -12.43 -2.11 -9.39
CA ASN A 322 -12.24 -1.26 -10.56
C ASN A 322 -11.44 -2.02 -11.63
N VAL A 323 -11.22 -1.38 -12.78
CA VAL A 323 -10.50 -1.98 -13.92
C VAL A 323 -9.12 -2.53 -13.55
N PHE A 324 -8.42 -1.95 -12.58
CA PHE A 324 -7.11 -2.43 -12.13
C PHE A 324 -7.22 -3.66 -11.25
N ASP A 325 -8.23 -3.73 -10.37
CA ASP A 325 -8.55 -4.95 -9.64
C ASP A 325 -8.90 -6.08 -10.62
N GLU A 326 -9.86 -5.81 -11.52
CA GLU A 326 -10.37 -6.77 -12.49
C GLU A 326 -9.26 -7.30 -13.39
N ALA A 327 -8.39 -6.42 -13.89
CA ALA A 327 -7.25 -6.81 -14.72
C ALA A 327 -6.26 -7.72 -13.98
N GLY A 328 -5.94 -7.38 -12.72
CA GLY A 328 -5.04 -8.19 -11.90
C GLY A 328 -5.64 -9.55 -11.53
N ILE A 329 -6.91 -9.56 -11.09
CA ILE A 329 -7.66 -10.78 -10.77
C ILE A 329 -7.78 -11.67 -12.01
N PHE A 330 -8.12 -11.08 -13.16
CA PHE A 330 -8.19 -11.80 -14.42
C PHE A 330 -6.84 -12.42 -14.78
N ALA A 331 -5.76 -11.65 -14.75
CA ALA A 331 -4.44 -12.14 -15.09
C ALA A 331 -3.99 -13.27 -14.17
N HIS A 332 -4.26 -13.18 -12.86
CA HIS A 332 -3.99 -14.25 -11.90
C HIS A 332 -4.75 -15.54 -12.19
N GLN A 333 -6.02 -15.43 -12.59
CA GLN A 333 -6.87 -16.59 -12.87
C GLN A 333 -6.55 -17.22 -14.24
N TYR A 334 -6.26 -16.38 -15.22
CA TYR A 334 -6.07 -16.75 -16.62
C TYR A 334 -4.66 -17.25 -16.90
N LEU A 335 -3.63 -16.55 -16.44
CA LEU A 335 -2.24 -16.97 -16.52
C LEU A 335 -1.91 -17.83 -15.31
N LYS A 336 -1.20 -18.95 -15.51
CA LYS A 336 -0.83 -19.86 -14.42
C LYS A 336 0.65 -20.20 -14.45
N GLY A 337 1.23 -20.27 -13.25
CA GLY A 337 2.61 -20.70 -13.03
C GLY A 337 3.60 -19.89 -13.86
N HIS A 338 4.26 -20.54 -14.82
CA HIS A 338 5.30 -19.92 -15.60
C HIS A 338 4.83 -18.70 -16.41
N ASP A 339 3.58 -18.68 -16.87
CA ASP A 339 3.09 -17.57 -17.71
C ASP A 339 2.92 -16.28 -16.89
N THR A 340 2.49 -16.39 -15.63
CA THR A 340 2.33 -15.27 -14.69
C THR A 340 3.67 -14.61 -14.36
N SER A 341 4.72 -15.40 -14.13
CA SER A 341 6.08 -14.89 -13.88
C SER A 341 6.68 -14.09 -15.04
N ARG A 342 6.17 -14.31 -16.27
CA ARG A 342 6.58 -13.61 -17.50
C ARG A 342 5.63 -12.49 -17.89
N LEU A 343 4.76 -12.05 -16.97
CA LEU A 343 3.85 -10.94 -17.17
C LEU A 343 4.51 -9.58 -16.92
N VAL A 344 4.23 -8.63 -17.80
CA VAL A 344 4.37 -7.20 -17.54
C VAL A 344 3.02 -6.52 -17.60
N ILE A 345 2.75 -5.61 -16.65
CA ILE A 345 1.54 -4.80 -16.61
C ILE A 345 1.90 -3.38 -17.04
N MET A 346 1.16 -2.79 -17.98
CA MET A 346 1.35 -1.43 -18.45
C MET A 346 0.10 -0.58 -18.27
N SER A 347 0.29 0.64 -17.77
CA SER A 347 -0.75 1.64 -17.67
C SER A 347 -0.15 3.01 -17.36
N SER A 348 -0.99 4.03 -17.37
CA SER A 348 -0.65 5.41 -17.00
C SER A 348 -0.96 5.76 -15.54
N ASN A 349 -1.56 4.84 -14.77
CA ASN A 349 -1.86 5.06 -13.36
C ASN A 349 -0.91 4.25 -12.45
N PRO A 350 0.01 4.90 -11.72
CA PRO A 350 0.95 4.21 -10.83
C PRO A 350 0.27 3.40 -9.73
N SER A 351 -0.74 3.95 -9.04
CA SER A 351 -1.48 3.23 -8.00
C SER A 351 -2.21 2.02 -8.56
N GLY A 352 -2.83 2.19 -9.73
CA GLY A 352 -3.51 1.13 -10.45
C GLY A 352 -2.58 -0.02 -10.79
N LEU A 353 -1.36 0.28 -11.27
CA LEU A 353 -0.34 -0.74 -11.54
C LEU A 353 0.02 -1.58 -10.31
N PHE A 354 0.29 -0.94 -9.17
CA PHE A 354 0.56 -1.66 -7.92
C PHE A 354 -0.64 -2.49 -7.45
N ARG A 355 -1.86 -1.96 -7.64
CA ARG A 355 -3.09 -2.67 -7.31
C ARG A 355 -3.28 -3.92 -8.17
N SER A 356 -3.06 -3.83 -9.49
CA SER A 356 -3.11 -5.01 -10.37
C SER A 356 -2.01 -6.02 -10.02
N LEU A 357 -0.78 -5.56 -9.77
CA LEU A 357 0.34 -6.43 -9.38
C LEU A 357 0.04 -7.19 -8.08
N PHE A 358 -0.60 -6.54 -7.11
CA PHE A 358 -1.04 -7.18 -5.87
C PHE A 358 -1.98 -8.37 -6.13
N TYR A 359 -2.96 -8.24 -7.03
CA TYR A 359 -3.84 -9.36 -7.37
C TYR A 359 -3.19 -10.42 -8.26
N VAL A 360 -2.22 -10.04 -9.11
CA VAL A 360 -1.44 -11.00 -9.90
C VAL A 360 -0.71 -11.99 -9.00
N ASP A 361 -0.22 -11.51 -7.85
CA ASP A 361 0.40 -12.33 -6.79
C ASP A 361 1.57 -13.19 -7.28
N ASP A 362 2.47 -12.58 -8.06
CA ASP A 362 3.70 -13.22 -8.54
C ASP A 362 4.89 -12.25 -8.40
N PRO A 363 5.97 -12.63 -7.69
CA PRO A 363 7.11 -11.75 -7.44
C PRO A 363 7.96 -11.47 -8.68
N GLN A 364 7.81 -12.26 -9.75
CA GLN A 364 8.52 -12.07 -11.02
C GLN A 364 7.71 -11.23 -12.01
N ALA A 365 6.40 -11.08 -11.81
CA ALA A 365 5.61 -10.13 -12.57
C ALA A 365 6.10 -8.70 -12.33
N SER A 366 6.02 -7.86 -13.36
CA SER A 366 6.56 -6.50 -13.32
C SER A 366 5.57 -5.47 -13.83
N ILE A 367 5.79 -4.20 -13.49
CA ILE A 367 4.96 -3.07 -13.93
C ILE A 367 5.80 -2.08 -14.74
N VAL A 368 5.18 -1.43 -15.72
CA VAL A 368 5.78 -0.35 -16.52
C VAL A 368 4.80 0.81 -16.61
N LEU A 369 5.22 1.98 -16.14
CA LEU A 369 4.44 3.22 -16.25
C LEU A 369 4.65 3.83 -17.65
N ILE A 370 3.55 4.14 -18.33
CA ILE A 370 3.53 4.82 -19.63
C ILE A 370 2.68 6.09 -19.58
N PRO A 371 2.96 7.13 -20.39
CA PRO A 371 2.10 8.32 -20.43
C PRO A 371 0.66 8.00 -20.86
N ALA A 372 -0.32 8.76 -20.35
CA ALA A 372 -1.72 8.59 -20.73
C ALA A 372 -1.90 8.75 -22.26
N GLY A 373 -2.64 7.83 -22.89
CA GLY A 373 -2.89 7.83 -24.33
C GLY A 373 -1.69 7.44 -25.21
N SER A 374 -0.51 7.18 -24.64
CA SER A 374 0.64 6.71 -25.43
C SER A 374 0.44 5.25 -25.88
N PRO A 375 1.05 4.83 -27.00
CA PRO A 375 1.11 3.42 -27.36
C PRO A 375 1.90 2.61 -26.33
N ALA A 376 1.69 1.29 -26.33
CA ALA A 376 2.50 0.37 -25.55
C ALA A 376 3.99 0.44 -25.97
N ASP A 377 4.84 0.85 -25.03
CA ASP A 377 6.28 1.03 -25.26
C ASP A 377 7.04 -0.25 -24.93
N LEU A 378 7.19 -1.12 -25.94
CA LEU A 378 7.87 -2.40 -25.79
C LEU A 378 9.37 -2.27 -25.51
N SER A 379 9.99 -1.11 -25.75
CA SER A 379 11.42 -0.90 -25.44
C SER A 379 11.72 -0.96 -23.94
N LYS A 380 10.70 -0.73 -23.11
CA LYS A 380 10.78 -0.83 -21.64
C LYS A 380 10.46 -2.21 -21.10
N VAL A 381 10.10 -3.16 -21.97
CA VAL A 381 9.79 -4.53 -21.59
C VAL A 381 11.07 -5.34 -21.59
N ARG A 382 11.34 -6.02 -20.47
CA ARG A 382 12.46 -6.94 -20.39
C ARG A 382 12.24 -8.14 -21.32
N SER A 383 13.31 -8.66 -21.91
CA SER A 383 13.26 -9.77 -22.87
C SER A 383 12.73 -11.09 -22.29
N ASP A 384 12.71 -11.26 -20.97
CA ASP A 384 12.13 -12.42 -20.30
C ASP A 384 10.58 -12.40 -20.25
N LYS A 385 9.96 -11.27 -20.60
CA LYS A 385 8.50 -11.11 -20.54
C LYS A 385 7.85 -11.53 -21.86
N GLU A 386 6.88 -12.42 -21.75
CA GLU A 386 6.13 -12.97 -22.89
C GLU A 386 4.69 -12.46 -22.93
N TRP A 387 4.18 -11.95 -21.79
CA TRP A 387 2.81 -11.49 -21.65
C TRP A 387 2.79 -10.01 -21.28
N LEU A 388 1.86 -9.27 -21.89
CA LEU A 388 1.59 -7.87 -21.58
C LEU A 388 0.12 -7.69 -21.22
N LEU A 389 -0.15 -7.24 -20.00
CA LEU A 389 -1.46 -6.76 -19.57
C LEU A 389 -1.49 -5.24 -19.70
N LEU A 390 -2.19 -4.73 -20.71
CA LEU A 390 -2.31 -3.29 -20.97
C LEU A 390 -3.65 -2.79 -20.42
N ILE A 391 -3.62 -1.85 -19.48
CA ILE A 391 -4.81 -1.34 -18.77
C ILE A 391 -5.04 0.13 -19.13
N GLY A 392 -6.26 0.44 -19.58
CA GLY A 392 -6.67 1.78 -20.00
C GLY A 392 -6.64 1.99 -21.51
N ASP A 393 -6.89 3.23 -21.93
CA ASP A 393 -6.97 3.62 -23.34
C ASP A 393 -5.58 3.88 -23.92
N HIS A 394 -4.95 2.79 -24.36
CA HIS A 394 -3.61 2.77 -24.93
C HIS A 394 -3.59 1.96 -26.22
N ALA A 395 -2.88 2.44 -27.23
CA ALA A 395 -2.76 1.71 -28.49
C ALA A 395 -2.01 0.37 -28.28
N PRO A 396 -2.47 -0.73 -28.92
CA PRO A 396 -1.87 -2.04 -28.76
C PRO A 396 -0.43 -2.08 -29.29
N PRO A 397 0.41 -3.02 -28.81
CA PRO A 397 1.75 -3.19 -29.33
C PRO A 397 1.73 -3.58 -30.83
N PRO A 398 2.58 -2.99 -31.67
CA PRO A 398 2.77 -3.45 -33.03
C PRO A 398 3.39 -4.85 -32.98
N ASN A 399 2.74 -5.84 -33.58
CA ASN A 399 3.17 -7.26 -33.66
C ASN A 399 2.87 -8.16 -32.44
N SER A 400 1.66 -8.09 -31.87
CA SER A 400 1.23 -9.12 -30.90
C SER A 400 0.81 -10.44 -31.56
N HIS A 401 1.27 -11.56 -31.01
CA HIS A 401 0.90 -12.89 -31.49
C HIS A 401 -0.54 -13.25 -31.13
N PHE A 402 -1.04 -12.70 -30.02
CA PHE A 402 -2.38 -12.90 -29.49
C PHE A 402 -2.86 -11.63 -28.81
N LYS A 403 -4.15 -11.35 -28.92
CA LYS A 403 -4.86 -10.26 -28.25
C LYS A 403 -6.17 -10.81 -27.69
N LEU A 404 -6.39 -10.62 -26.41
CA LEU A 404 -7.68 -10.79 -25.76
C LEU A 404 -8.14 -9.44 -25.23
N ASP A 405 -9.20 -8.92 -25.82
CA ASP A 405 -9.81 -7.65 -25.41
C ASP A 405 -10.88 -7.88 -24.35
N LEU A 406 -10.78 -7.11 -23.28
CA LEU A 406 -11.71 -7.12 -22.15
C LEU A 406 -12.16 -5.69 -21.87
N ASN A 407 -13.10 -5.51 -20.95
CA ASN A 407 -13.62 -4.19 -20.62
C ASN A 407 -12.57 -3.36 -19.88
N GLY A 408 -11.95 -2.40 -20.58
CA GLY A 408 -10.97 -1.45 -20.01
C GLY A 408 -9.54 -1.96 -19.92
N PHE A 409 -9.25 -3.18 -20.34
CA PHE A 409 -7.89 -3.72 -20.44
C PHE A 409 -7.80 -4.83 -21.49
N SER A 410 -6.58 -5.11 -21.95
CA SER A 410 -6.31 -6.17 -22.92
C SER A 410 -5.09 -6.99 -22.50
N LEU A 411 -5.11 -8.29 -22.77
CA LEU A 411 -3.98 -9.18 -22.58
C LEU A 411 -3.36 -9.53 -23.94
N PHE A 412 -2.05 -9.35 -24.05
CA PHE A 412 -1.27 -9.65 -25.24
C PHE A 412 -0.22 -10.70 -24.95
N ARG A 413 0.09 -11.51 -25.96
CA ARG A 413 1.32 -12.32 -25.99
C ARG A 413 2.33 -11.63 -26.91
N LEU A 414 3.44 -11.18 -26.33
CA LEU A 414 4.52 -10.43 -26.99
C LEU A 414 5.51 -11.35 -27.71
N ALA A 415 5.83 -12.48 -27.09
CA ALA A 415 6.79 -13.45 -27.58
C ALA A 415 6.45 -14.85 -27.06
N GLY A 416 7.04 -15.89 -27.67
CA GLY A 416 6.92 -17.28 -27.22
C GLY A 416 6.90 -18.25 -28.38
N SER A 417 7.34 -19.49 -28.14
CA SER A 417 7.25 -20.58 -29.12
C SER A 417 5.80 -21.05 -29.26
N ASP A 418 5.40 -21.49 -30.46
CA ASP A 418 4.20 -22.31 -30.72
C ASP A 418 4.28 -23.72 -30.11
N ARG A 419 5.08 -23.88 -29.05
CA ARG A 419 5.29 -25.10 -28.30
C ARG A 419 4.10 -25.30 -27.35
N ILE A 420 3.31 -26.30 -27.65
CA ILE A 420 2.22 -26.81 -26.84
C ILE A 420 2.81 -27.83 -25.86
N ASP A 421 2.79 -27.50 -24.58
CA ASP A 421 3.20 -28.36 -23.48
C ASP A 421 1.97 -29.08 -22.91
N PHE A 422 1.91 -30.40 -23.07
CA PHE A 422 0.75 -31.21 -22.68
C PHE A 422 0.70 -31.54 -21.18
N THR A 423 1.62 -31.03 -20.37
CA THR A 423 1.42 -31.02 -18.91
C THR A 423 0.41 -29.94 -18.47
N ARG A 424 0.12 -28.98 -19.37
CA ARG A 424 -0.82 -27.87 -19.12
C ARG A 424 -2.25 -28.27 -19.47
N ARG A 425 -3.21 -27.59 -18.84
CA ARG A 425 -4.66 -27.79 -19.08
C ARG A 425 -5.26 -26.86 -20.15
N SER A 426 -4.53 -25.80 -20.53
CA SER A 426 -4.94 -24.83 -21.54
C SER A 426 -3.72 -24.21 -22.21
N TRP A 427 -3.92 -23.71 -23.43
CA TRP A 427 -2.88 -23.03 -24.23
C TRP A 427 -3.37 -21.67 -24.76
N PRO A 428 -3.59 -20.69 -23.85
CA PRO A 428 -4.03 -19.34 -24.21
C PRO A 428 -3.25 -18.72 -25.37
N GLY A 429 -3.97 -18.25 -26.38
CA GLY A 429 -3.40 -17.57 -27.53
C GLY A 429 -2.58 -18.44 -28.48
N THR A 430 -2.60 -19.77 -28.31
CA THR A 430 -2.06 -20.73 -29.28
C THR A 430 -3.19 -21.61 -29.83
N LEU A 431 -3.99 -22.23 -28.96
CA LEU A 431 -5.10 -23.09 -29.37
C LEU A 431 -6.46 -22.44 -29.06
N ALA A 432 -7.31 -22.34 -30.07
CA ALA A 432 -8.71 -21.93 -29.95
C ALA A 432 -9.58 -23.03 -29.33
N ARG A 433 -9.29 -24.30 -29.66
CA ARG A 433 -10.07 -25.44 -29.17
C ARG A 433 -9.26 -26.73 -29.20
N VAL A 434 -9.53 -27.61 -28.24
CA VAL A 434 -8.91 -28.95 -28.15
C VAL A 434 -10.00 -29.99 -27.93
N ARG A 435 -9.92 -31.11 -28.64
CA ARG A 435 -10.83 -32.26 -28.52
C ARG A 435 -10.04 -33.57 -28.48
N GLY A 436 -10.58 -34.56 -27.78
CA GLY A 436 -10.00 -35.91 -27.73
C GLY A 436 -8.80 -36.06 -26.79
N LEU A 437 -8.59 -35.13 -25.86
CA LEU A 437 -7.58 -35.26 -24.80
C LEU A 437 -8.23 -35.55 -23.45
N SER A 438 -7.54 -36.33 -22.64
CA SER A 438 -7.83 -36.54 -21.22
C SER A 438 -7.45 -35.32 -20.36
N GLY A 439 -7.68 -35.40 -19.05
CA GLY A 439 -7.09 -34.45 -18.09
C GLY A 439 -5.55 -34.52 -18.09
N ALA A 440 -4.91 -33.36 -17.96
CA ALA A 440 -3.46 -33.25 -17.93
C ALA A 440 -2.83 -33.84 -16.66
N GLU A 441 -1.70 -34.53 -16.84
CA GLU A 441 -0.92 -35.21 -15.81
C GLU A 441 0.49 -34.60 -15.73
N GLY A 442 1.25 -34.90 -14.66
CA GLY A 442 2.56 -34.28 -14.40
C GLY A 442 3.66 -34.56 -15.44
N TRP A 443 3.41 -35.45 -16.40
CA TRP A 443 4.34 -35.81 -17.48
C TRP A 443 3.81 -35.46 -18.88
N GLY A 444 2.51 -35.16 -19.04
CA GLY A 444 1.84 -34.98 -20.32
C GLY A 444 0.33 -35.23 -20.26
N THR A 445 -0.30 -35.46 -21.41
CA THR A 445 -1.74 -35.74 -21.52
C THR A 445 -1.98 -36.92 -22.46
N TRP A 446 -2.86 -37.84 -22.06
CA TRP A 446 -3.30 -38.91 -22.94
C TRP A 446 -4.37 -38.45 -23.94
N SER A 447 -4.36 -39.03 -25.13
CA SER A 447 -5.56 -39.09 -25.98
C SER A 447 -6.70 -39.82 -25.27
N ASP A 448 -7.93 -39.43 -25.55
CA ASP A 448 -9.14 -40.14 -25.14
C ASP A 448 -10.04 -40.37 -26.37
N GLY A 449 -9.97 -41.57 -26.93
CA GLY A 449 -10.69 -41.96 -28.13
C GLY A 449 -9.84 -41.97 -29.41
N PRO A 450 -10.49 -42.12 -30.58
CA PRO A 450 -9.81 -42.37 -31.85
C PRO A 450 -9.31 -41.11 -32.55
N MET A 451 -9.64 -39.91 -32.06
CA MET A 451 -9.31 -38.66 -32.73
C MET A 451 -8.92 -37.57 -31.73
N VAL A 452 -7.77 -36.94 -31.95
CA VAL A 452 -7.35 -35.73 -31.23
C VAL A 452 -7.32 -34.58 -32.22
N THR A 453 -7.99 -33.48 -31.92
CA THR A 453 -8.00 -32.29 -32.78
C THR A 453 -7.50 -31.08 -32.00
N LEU A 454 -6.49 -30.42 -32.53
CA LEU A 454 -5.91 -29.18 -32.03
C LEU A 454 -6.21 -28.07 -33.03
N GLU A 455 -7.08 -27.13 -32.64
CA GLU A 455 -7.46 -25.99 -33.47
C GLU A 455 -6.71 -24.75 -32.98
N PHE A 456 -5.88 -24.18 -33.84
CA PHE A 456 -5.03 -23.02 -33.57
C PHE A 456 -5.78 -21.71 -33.76
N VAL A 457 -5.39 -20.68 -33.01
CA VAL A 457 -5.99 -19.33 -33.12
C VAL A 457 -5.62 -18.61 -34.42
N LYS A 458 -4.53 -19.02 -35.07
CA LYS A 458 -4.04 -18.51 -36.35
C LYS A 458 -3.82 -19.66 -37.33
N PRO A 459 -3.90 -19.41 -38.65
CA PRO A 459 -3.49 -20.38 -39.66
C PRO A 459 -2.06 -20.89 -39.41
N LEU A 460 -1.85 -22.19 -39.61
CA LEU A 460 -0.50 -22.78 -39.56
C LEU A 460 0.33 -22.25 -40.74
N PRO A 461 1.68 -22.18 -40.63
CA PRO A 461 2.54 -21.70 -41.70
C PRO A 461 2.35 -22.46 -43.01
N LYS A 462 2.63 -21.84 -44.15
CA LYS A 462 2.48 -22.51 -45.47
C LYS A 462 3.39 -23.73 -45.61
N LYS A 463 4.59 -23.68 -45.01
CA LYS A 463 5.54 -24.80 -44.95
C LYS A 463 6.14 -24.88 -43.56
N PHE A 464 6.04 -26.03 -42.93
CA PHE A 464 6.57 -26.22 -41.58
C PHE A 464 6.94 -27.67 -41.30
N VAL A 465 7.72 -27.84 -40.24
CA VAL A 465 7.97 -29.14 -39.61
C VAL A 465 7.18 -29.19 -38.31
N LEU A 466 6.33 -30.21 -38.20
CA LEU A 466 5.64 -30.56 -36.96
C LEU A 466 6.56 -31.42 -36.11
N HIS A 467 7.02 -30.88 -35.00
CA HIS A 467 7.77 -31.62 -33.98
C HIS A 467 6.80 -32.12 -32.92
N LEU A 468 6.76 -33.44 -32.68
CA LEU A 468 5.90 -34.08 -31.70
C LEU A 468 6.74 -34.97 -30.79
N THR A 469 6.69 -34.71 -29.48
CA THR A 469 7.24 -35.58 -28.45
C THR A 469 6.10 -36.38 -27.82
N ALA A 470 6.06 -37.69 -28.07
CA ALA A 470 4.97 -38.54 -27.65
C ALA A 470 5.39 -40.02 -27.47
N SER A 471 4.46 -40.82 -26.95
CA SER A 471 4.60 -42.29 -26.82
C SER A 471 3.27 -42.97 -27.17
N ALA A 472 3.30 -44.22 -27.63
CA ALA A 472 2.11 -45.02 -27.90
C ALA A 472 1.70 -45.88 -26.71
N PHE A 473 0.40 -46.14 -26.59
CA PHE A 473 -0.19 -47.02 -25.59
C PHE A 473 -0.75 -48.31 -26.21
N GLY A 474 -0.49 -49.43 -25.53
CA GLY A 474 -1.09 -50.74 -25.84
C GLY A 474 -0.88 -51.18 -27.29
N PRO A 475 -1.95 -51.56 -28.02
CA PRO A 475 -1.87 -52.10 -29.37
C PRO A 475 -1.45 -51.06 -30.43
N ASN A 476 -1.34 -49.78 -30.07
CA ASN A 476 -0.89 -48.71 -30.97
C ASN A 476 0.64 -48.63 -31.08
N VAL A 477 1.40 -49.34 -30.23
CA VAL A 477 2.86 -49.37 -30.29
C VAL A 477 3.31 -49.97 -31.63
N GLY A 478 4.10 -49.20 -32.38
CA GLY A 478 4.59 -49.59 -33.71
C GLY A 478 3.53 -49.59 -34.81
N ARG A 479 2.29 -49.12 -34.55
CA ARG A 479 1.24 -49.00 -35.56
C ARG A 479 1.25 -47.61 -36.20
N PRO A 480 0.83 -47.49 -37.48
CA PRO A 480 0.75 -46.19 -38.15
C PRO A 480 -0.38 -45.36 -37.55
N VAL A 481 -0.03 -44.16 -37.08
CA VAL A 481 -0.93 -43.07 -36.68
C VAL A 481 -0.95 -42.06 -37.81
N SER A 482 -2.13 -41.61 -38.22
CA SER A 482 -2.27 -40.57 -39.25
C SER A 482 -2.42 -39.19 -38.61
N VAL A 483 -1.74 -38.20 -39.16
CA VAL A 483 -1.91 -36.79 -38.82
C VAL A 483 -2.39 -36.03 -40.05
N HIS A 484 -3.39 -35.19 -39.88
CA HIS A 484 -4.10 -34.48 -40.94
C HIS A 484 -4.05 -32.96 -40.71
N ILE A 485 -3.73 -32.22 -41.78
CA ILE A 485 -3.65 -30.76 -41.81
C ILE A 485 -4.24 -30.30 -43.14
N GLY A 486 -5.44 -29.73 -43.12
CA GLY A 486 -6.21 -29.47 -44.35
C GLY A 486 -6.42 -30.75 -45.16
N SER A 487 -6.13 -30.70 -46.47
CA SER A 487 -6.12 -31.87 -47.36
C SER A 487 -4.87 -32.76 -47.27
N GLN A 488 -3.81 -32.33 -46.57
CA GLN A 488 -2.58 -33.11 -46.42
C GLN A 488 -2.69 -34.11 -45.27
N SER A 489 -2.05 -35.27 -45.44
CA SER A 489 -1.92 -36.26 -44.38
C SER A 489 -0.56 -36.94 -44.41
N ALA A 490 -0.05 -37.26 -43.23
CA ALA A 490 1.18 -38.04 -43.06
C ALA A 490 0.94 -39.16 -42.04
N THR A 491 1.76 -40.20 -42.11
CA THR A 491 1.71 -41.30 -41.14
C THR A 491 3.04 -41.43 -40.40
N PHE A 492 2.97 -41.81 -39.13
CA PHE A 492 4.14 -42.07 -38.29
C PHE A 492 3.84 -43.21 -37.32
N ALA A 493 4.89 -43.80 -36.74
CA ALA A 493 4.75 -44.83 -35.71
C ALA A 493 5.46 -44.40 -34.43
N LEU A 494 4.85 -44.70 -33.28
CA LEU A 494 5.41 -44.41 -31.96
C LEU A 494 5.79 -45.69 -31.23
N SER A 495 6.87 -45.66 -30.46
CA SER A 495 7.23 -46.72 -29.52
C SER A 495 6.51 -46.55 -28.18
N LYS A 496 6.66 -47.53 -27.29
CA LYS A 496 6.16 -47.45 -25.90
C LYS A 496 6.94 -46.41 -25.07
N SER A 497 8.21 -46.19 -25.40
CA SER A 497 9.03 -45.12 -24.83
C SER A 497 8.72 -43.79 -25.50
N VAL A 498 9.06 -42.70 -24.80
CA VAL A 498 8.89 -41.35 -25.33
C VAL A 498 9.93 -41.11 -26.39
N GLN A 499 9.49 -40.59 -27.53
CA GLN A 499 10.34 -40.22 -28.64
C GLN A 499 9.88 -38.91 -29.26
N GLU A 500 10.82 -38.22 -29.90
CA GLU A 500 10.56 -37.03 -30.70
C GLU A 500 10.51 -37.42 -32.17
N ILE A 501 9.50 -36.93 -32.88
CA ILE A 501 9.35 -37.11 -34.33
C ILE A 501 9.17 -35.75 -34.99
N ALA A 502 9.69 -35.63 -36.20
CA ALA A 502 9.62 -34.42 -37.01
C ALA A 502 8.94 -34.78 -38.35
N ILE A 503 7.82 -34.13 -38.66
CA ILE A 503 7.00 -34.42 -39.84
C ILE A 503 6.85 -33.15 -40.68
N PRO A 504 7.38 -33.10 -41.91
CA PRO A 504 7.20 -31.94 -42.79
C PRO A 504 5.79 -31.88 -43.37
N PHE A 505 5.23 -30.68 -43.46
CA PHE A 505 3.91 -30.40 -44.05
C PHE A 505 3.93 -29.18 -44.97
N GLU A 506 3.08 -29.23 -46.00
CA GLU A 506 2.72 -28.09 -46.85
C GLU A 506 1.24 -27.73 -46.65
N ASN A 507 0.97 -26.58 -46.06
CA ASN A 507 -0.38 -26.11 -45.75
C ASN A 507 -0.82 -25.01 -46.73
N SER A 508 -1.03 -25.39 -47.99
CA SER A 508 -1.47 -24.48 -49.05
C SER A 508 -2.83 -23.83 -48.77
N GLU A 509 -3.69 -24.49 -48.00
CA GLU A 509 -5.06 -24.07 -47.65
C GLU A 509 -5.12 -23.14 -46.43
N ALA A 510 -3.98 -22.81 -45.79
CA ALA A 510 -3.94 -22.03 -44.56
C ALA A 510 -4.84 -22.63 -43.45
N SER A 511 -4.87 -23.96 -43.34
CA SER A 511 -5.60 -24.67 -42.29
C SER A 511 -5.13 -24.25 -40.90
N THR A 512 -6.08 -24.18 -39.96
CA THR A 512 -5.84 -23.88 -38.54
C THR A 512 -5.84 -25.14 -37.67
N SER A 513 -6.03 -26.35 -38.23
CA SER A 513 -6.29 -27.55 -37.46
C SER A 513 -5.25 -28.65 -37.72
N ILE A 514 -4.79 -29.28 -36.64
CA ILE A 514 -4.02 -30.53 -36.67
C ILE A 514 -4.89 -31.63 -36.05
N SER A 515 -5.17 -32.69 -36.80
CA SER A 515 -5.94 -33.84 -36.31
C SER A 515 -5.15 -35.13 -36.35
N PHE A 516 -5.11 -35.86 -35.24
CA PHE A 516 -4.46 -37.17 -35.12
C PHE A 516 -5.52 -38.27 -35.10
N SER A 517 -5.42 -39.21 -36.03
CA SER A 517 -6.27 -40.40 -36.13
C SER A 517 -5.54 -41.60 -35.52
N ILE A 518 -6.07 -42.09 -34.40
CA ILE A 518 -5.48 -43.16 -33.58
C ILE A 518 -6.17 -44.48 -33.94
N PRO A 519 -5.43 -45.52 -34.34
CA PRO A 519 -6.03 -46.69 -34.97
C PRO A 519 -6.79 -47.60 -33.99
N ASN A 520 -6.23 -47.87 -32.81
CA ASN A 520 -6.81 -48.83 -31.85
C ASN A 520 -6.77 -48.29 -30.42
N PRO A 521 -7.48 -47.19 -30.09
CA PRO A 521 -7.52 -46.69 -28.72
C PRO A 521 -8.20 -47.71 -27.79
N ILE A 522 -7.58 -48.03 -26.67
CA ILE A 522 -8.05 -49.06 -25.74
C ILE A 522 -7.83 -48.60 -24.29
N SER A 523 -8.73 -49.00 -23.39
CA SER A 523 -8.56 -48.67 -21.98
C SER A 523 -7.60 -49.64 -21.26
N PRO A 524 -6.82 -49.17 -20.27
CA PRO A 524 -6.07 -50.06 -19.39
C PRO A 524 -6.95 -51.14 -18.74
N LYS A 525 -8.22 -50.83 -18.46
CA LYS A 525 -9.20 -51.80 -17.95
C LYS A 525 -9.50 -52.94 -18.92
N GLU A 526 -9.70 -52.64 -20.20
CA GLU A 526 -9.90 -53.67 -21.23
C GLU A 526 -8.66 -54.54 -21.44
N LEU A 527 -7.48 -54.01 -21.12
CA LEU A 527 -6.22 -54.76 -21.10
C LEU A 527 -5.96 -55.50 -19.77
N GLY A 528 -6.85 -55.39 -18.77
CA GLY A 528 -6.70 -56.01 -17.47
C GLY A 528 -5.58 -55.41 -16.60
N LEU A 529 -5.14 -54.18 -16.90
CA LEU A 529 -4.02 -53.53 -16.19
C LEU A 529 -4.45 -52.82 -14.90
N ASN A 530 -5.57 -52.09 -14.92
CA ASN A 530 -6.15 -51.38 -13.77
C ASN A 530 -7.60 -50.91 -14.08
N GLU A 531 -8.23 -50.12 -13.19
CA GLU A 531 -9.62 -49.66 -13.34
C GLU A 531 -9.83 -48.46 -14.29
N ASP A 532 -8.78 -47.93 -14.92
CA ASP A 532 -8.87 -46.79 -15.83
C ASP A 532 -9.67 -47.16 -17.09
N ARG A 533 -10.74 -46.40 -17.34
CA ARG A 533 -11.70 -46.62 -18.44
C ARG A 533 -11.45 -45.73 -19.65
N ARG A 534 -10.50 -44.79 -19.59
CA ARG A 534 -10.18 -43.87 -20.70
C ARG A 534 -9.66 -44.64 -21.89
N LYS A 535 -10.04 -44.24 -23.12
CA LYS A 535 -9.63 -44.93 -24.35
C LYS A 535 -8.28 -44.37 -24.83
N LEU A 536 -7.21 -44.87 -24.24
CA LEU A 536 -5.85 -44.36 -24.44
C LEU A 536 -5.25 -44.86 -25.76
N GLY A 537 -4.43 -44.02 -26.40
CA GLY A 537 -3.73 -44.37 -27.63
C GLY A 537 -2.37 -43.71 -27.77
N ILE A 538 -2.30 -42.39 -27.59
CA ILE A 538 -1.06 -41.61 -27.64
C ILE A 538 -0.93 -40.78 -26.37
N GLY A 539 0.24 -40.85 -25.74
CA GLY A 539 0.64 -39.97 -24.63
C GLY A 539 1.41 -38.79 -25.19
N PHE A 540 0.75 -37.64 -25.28
CA PHE A 540 1.35 -36.39 -25.76
C PHE A 540 2.15 -35.74 -24.63
N ARG A 541 3.39 -35.33 -24.92
CA ARG A 541 4.19 -34.52 -23.99
C ARG A 541 4.37 -33.11 -24.50
N GLN A 542 4.71 -32.98 -25.78
CA GLN A 542 4.98 -31.68 -26.38
C GLN A 542 4.70 -31.70 -27.88
N LEU A 543 4.26 -30.57 -28.42
CA LEU A 543 4.15 -30.34 -29.86
C LEU A 543 4.68 -28.94 -30.19
N SER A 544 5.38 -28.76 -31.30
CA SER A 544 5.72 -27.43 -31.81
C SER A 544 5.71 -27.40 -33.33
N VAL A 545 5.39 -26.24 -33.87
CA VAL A 545 5.37 -25.98 -35.31
C VAL A 545 6.57 -25.07 -35.62
N GLN A 546 7.47 -25.54 -36.49
CA GLN A 546 8.63 -24.77 -36.93
C GLN A 546 8.46 -24.42 -38.41
N GLU A 547 8.24 -23.14 -38.70
CA GLU A 547 8.20 -22.65 -40.09
C GLU A 547 9.55 -22.90 -40.78
N VAL A 548 9.46 -23.36 -42.03
CA VAL A 548 10.64 -23.54 -42.89
C VAL A 548 10.72 -22.33 -43.81
N THR A 549 11.52 -21.34 -43.42
CA THR A 549 11.83 -20.18 -44.25
C THR A 549 12.74 -20.63 -45.40
N GLN A 550 12.36 -20.33 -46.64
CA GLN A 550 13.25 -20.49 -47.79
C GLN A 550 14.38 -19.46 -47.77
#